data_AF-A0A328AKH1-F1
#
_entry.id   AF-A0A328AKH1-F1
#
_cell.length_a   1.000
_cell.length_b   1.000
_cell.length_c   1.000
_cell.angle_alpha   90.00
_cell.angle_beta   90.00
_cell.angle_gamma   90.00
#
_symmetry.space_group_name_H-M   'P 1'
#
loop_
_entity.id
_entity.type
_entity.pdbx_description
1 polymer ?
#
loop_
_entity_poly.entity_id
_entity_poly.type
_entity_poly.pdbx_seq_one_letter_code
_entity_poly.pdbx_strand_id
1 'polypeptide(L)'
;MTAKTKKQKPFTLKDAFEVEFARREMERRKRDEAERKQQEEDLARATQLQAALDADPEFLHARGLSVDRRRYTVNIDHQDYRIAAYFEAGKASVTLSDKRTPATPGTVAPRKQQTVESVEEALQIMAQFLVDETR
;
A
#
# COMPACT_ATOMS: atom_id res chain seq x y z
N MET A 1 -66.20 24.53 6.80
CA MET A 1 -64.73 24.54 7.00
C MET A 1 -64.07 24.05 5.71
N THR A 2 -63.39 24.92 4.98
CA THR A 2 -62.78 24.58 3.67
C THR A 2 -61.30 24.21 3.86
N ALA A 3 -60.99 22.92 3.67
CA ALA A 3 -59.61 22.44 3.69
C ALA A 3 -58.87 22.96 2.45
N LYS A 4 -57.91 23.86 2.66
CA LYS A 4 -56.95 24.26 1.62
C LYS A 4 -56.06 23.07 1.29
N THR A 5 -56.35 22.39 0.18
CA THR A 5 -55.46 21.40 -0.44
C THR A 5 -54.16 22.11 -0.82
N LYS A 6 -53.08 21.85 -0.08
CA LYS A 6 -51.72 22.26 -0.44
C LYS A 6 -51.40 21.60 -1.79
N LYS A 7 -51.43 22.39 -2.88
CA LYS A 7 -50.90 21.95 -4.19
C LYS A 7 -49.44 21.55 -3.99
N GLN A 8 -49.13 20.27 -4.17
CA GLN A 8 -47.74 19.81 -4.24
C GLN A 8 -47.05 20.54 -5.40
N LYS A 9 -45.92 21.18 -5.12
CA LYS A 9 -45.10 21.79 -6.17
C LYS A 9 -44.71 20.70 -7.16
N PRO A 10 -44.84 20.92 -8.48
CA PRO A 10 -44.43 19.93 -9.46
C PRO A 10 -42.92 19.71 -9.30
N PHE A 11 -42.51 18.45 -9.09
CA PHE A 11 -41.11 18.06 -9.07
C PHE A 11 -40.52 18.34 -10.45
N THR A 12 -39.59 19.28 -10.52
CA THR A 12 -39.05 19.77 -11.78
C THR A 12 -37.79 19.01 -12.17
N LEU A 13 -37.41 19.09 -13.44
CA LEU A 13 -36.12 18.59 -13.93
C LEU A 13 -34.94 19.21 -13.16
N LYS A 14 -35.07 20.47 -12.71
CA LYS A 14 -34.07 21.14 -11.88
C LYS A 14 -33.93 20.46 -10.53
N ASP A 15 -35.05 20.12 -9.87
CA ASP A 15 -35.04 19.41 -8.59
C ASP A 15 -34.42 18.01 -8.74
N ALA A 16 -34.75 17.29 -9.82
CA ALA A 16 -34.14 16.00 -10.13
C ALA A 16 -32.62 16.10 -10.36
N PHE A 17 -32.18 17.13 -11.09
CA PHE A 17 -30.76 17.38 -11.35
C PHE A 17 -30.00 17.70 -10.06
N GLU A 18 -30.53 18.57 -9.20
CA GLU A 18 -29.86 18.95 -7.94
C GLU A 18 -29.70 17.75 -6.99
N VAL A 19 -30.72 16.87 -6.91
CA VAL A 19 -30.65 15.63 -6.13
C VAL A 19 -29.59 14.67 -6.66
N GLU A 20 -29.58 14.41 -7.97
CA GLU A 20 -28.57 13.54 -8.59
C GLU A 20 -27.16 14.13 -8.52
N PHE A 21 -27.03 15.45 -8.68
CA PHE A 21 -25.76 16.14 -8.53
C PHE A 21 -25.22 16.00 -7.11
N ALA A 22 -26.05 16.27 -6.09
CA ALA A 22 -25.67 16.11 -4.70
C ALA A 22 -25.29 14.65 -4.36
N ARG A 23 -26.03 13.67 -4.90
CA ARG A 23 -25.69 12.24 -4.74
C ARG A 23 -24.30 11.93 -5.32
N ARG A 24 -24.03 12.36 -6.55
CA ARG A 24 -22.74 12.12 -7.21
C ARG A 24 -21.59 12.85 -6.52
N GLU A 25 -21.82 14.06 -6.02
CA GLU A 25 -20.82 14.79 -5.25
C GLU A 25 -20.49 14.05 -3.95
N MET A 26 -21.50 13.55 -3.23
CA MET A 26 -21.29 12.73 -2.04
C MET A 26 -20.57 11.42 -2.36
N GLU A 27 -20.89 10.76 -3.47
CA GLU A 27 -20.19 9.55 -3.92
C GLU A 27 -18.73 9.83 -4.26
N ARG A 28 -18.41 10.97 -4.88
CA ARG A 28 -17.03 11.40 -5.13
C ARG A 28 -16.26 11.61 -3.83
N ARG A 29 -16.81 12.40 -2.91
CA ARG A 29 -16.19 12.66 -1.61
C ARG A 29 -15.91 11.37 -0.83
N LYS A 30 -16.86 10.41 -0.86
CA LYS A 30 -16.68 9.10 -0.22
C LYS A 30 -15.53 8.30 -0.84
N ARG A 31 -15.37 8.32 -2.16
CA ARG A 31 -14.25 7.64 -2.85
C ARG A 31 -12.93 8.29 -2.50
N ASP A 32 -12.86 9.62 -2.54
CA ASP A 32 -11.64 10.37 -2.23
C ASP A 32 -11.22 10.14 -0.76
N GLU A 33 -12.18 10.06 0.16
CA GLU A 33 -11.91 9.76 1.57
C GLU A 33 -11.46 8.30 1.77
N ALA A 34 -12.07 7.35 1.06
CA ALA A 34 -11.67 5.95 1.11
C ALA A 34 -10.25 5.75 0.56
N GLU A 35 -9.91 6.40 -0.56
CA GLU A 35 -8.57 6.36 -1.13
C GLU A 35 -7.54 6.97 -0.19
N ARG A 36 -7.86 8.10 0.44
CA ARG A 36 -6.99 8.72 1.45
C ARG A 36 -6.75 7.77 2.63
N LYS A 37 -7.81 7.19 3.19
CA LYS A 37 -7.70 6.23 4.30
C LYS A 37 -6.84 5.03 3.91
N GLN A 38 -7.02 4.50 2.71
CA GLN A 38 -6.21 3.39 2.22
C GLN A 38 -4.72 3.76 2.13
N GLN A 39 -4.40 4.94 1.59
CA GLN A 39 -3.02 5.42 1.51
C GLN A 39 -2.39 5.64 2.89
N GLU A 40 -3.17 6.17 3.86
CA GLU A 40 -2.74 6.33 5.25
C GLU A 40 -2.46 4.98 5.91
N GLU A 41 -3.32 3.99 5.70
CA GLU A 41 -3.14 2.63 6.20
C GLU A 41 -1.92 1.93 5.58
N ASP A 42 -1.74 2.03 4.27
CA ASP A 42 -0.58 1.46 3.56
C ASP A 42 0.73 2.10 4.06
N LEU A 43 0.74 3.41 4.32
CA LEU A 43 1.87 4.11 4.95
C LEU A 43 2.13 3.62 6.38
N ALA A 44 1.08 3.45 7.17
CA ALA A 44 1.19 2.99 8.55
C ALA A 44 1.80 1.57 8.59
N ARG A 45 1.35 0.68 7.71
CA ARG A 45 1.89 -0.68 7.57
C ARG A 45 3.36 -0.68 7.14
N ALA A 46 3.73 0.14 6.15
CA ALA A 46 5.13 0.30 5.75
C ALA A 46 6.01 0.83 6.90
N THR A 47 5.48 1.76 7.70
CA THR A 47 6.15 2.27 8.91
C THR A 47 6.36 1.17 9.95
N GLN A 48 5.31 0.37 10.19
CA GLN A 48 5.36 -0.72 11.15
C GLN A 48 6.38 -1.79 10.73
N LEU A 49 6.42 -2.16 9.45
CA LEU A 49 7.38 -3.12 8.92
C LEU A 49 8.82 -2.60 9.06
N GLN A 50 9.06 -1.34 8.71
CA GLN A 50 10.39 -0.72 8.88
C GLN A 50 10.82 -0.76 10.35
N ALA A 51 9.96 -0.34 11.28
CA ALA A 51 10.26 -0.35 12.71
C ALA A 51 10.56 -1.77 13.24
N ALA A 52 9.87 -2.79 12.73
CA ALA A 52 10.13 -4.18 13.08
C ALA A 52 11.51 -4.67 12.57
N LEU A 53 11.92 -4.25 11.38
CA LEU A 53 13.24 -4.59 10.83
C LEU A 53 14.37 -3.83 11.54
N ASP A 54 14.15 -2.57 11.88
CA ASP A 54 15.13 -1.71 12.57
C ASP A 54 15.23 -2.03 14.07
N ALA A 55 14.37 -2.89 14.61
CA ALA A 55 14.38 -3.29 16.01
C ALA A 55 15.65 -4.05 16.43
N ASP A 56 16.37 -4.64 15.46
CA ASP A 56 17.54 -5.49 15.72
C ASP A 56 18.77 -5.08 14.87
N PRO A 57 19.36 -3.90 15.16
CA PRO A 57 20.41 -3.32 14.32
C PRO A 57 21.71 -4.14 14.30
N GLU A 58 21.99 -4.90 15.37
CA GLU A 58 23.17 -5.79 15.42
C GLU A 58 23.08 -6.91 14.38
N PHE A 59 21.88 -7.49 14.21
CA PHE A 59 21.63 -8.50 13.18
C PHE A 59 21.85 -7.94 11.77
N LEU A 60 21.32 -6.74 11.51
CA LEU A 60 21.48 -6.05 10.22
C LEU A 60 22.96 -5.80 9.92
N HIS A 61 23.71 -5.25 10.90
CA HIS A 61 25.13 -4.98 10.76
C HIS A 61 25.95 -6.26 10.54
N ALA A 62 25.71 -7.31 11.33
CA ALA A 62 26.43 -8.58 11.21
C ALA A 62 26.23 -9.27 9.85
N ARG A 63 25.13 -8.97 9.15
CA ARG A 63 24.79 -9.51 7.83
C ARG A 63 25.05 -8.54 6.68
N GLY A 64 25.58 -7.33 6.94
CA GLY A 64 25.81 -6.32 5.91
C GLY A 64 24.53 -5.82 5.24
N LEU A 65 23.42 -5.80 5.99
CA LEU A 65 22.10 -5.38 5.53
C LEU A 65 21.83 -3.93 5.91
N SER A 66 21.18 -3.18 5.03
CA SER A 66 20.63 -1.86 5.34
C SER A 66 19.14 -1.81 5.05
N VAL A 67 18.37 -1.22 5.96
CA VAL A 67 16.93 -1.02 5.79
C VAL A 67 16.69 0.42 5.34
N ASP A 68 15.88 0.60 4.31
CA ASP A 68 15.41 1.91 3.86
C ASP A 68 13.91 1.85 3.57
N ARG A 69 13.22 2.99 3.70
CA ARG A 69 11.82 3.10 3.33
C ARG A 69 11.59 4.30 2.43
N ARG A 70 10.98 4.04 1.28
CA ARG A 70 10.49 5.05 0.36
C ARG A 70 8.96 4.99 0.27
N ARG A 71 8.30 5.92 0.95
CA ARG A 71 6.83 6.04 1.00
C ARG A 71 6.16 4.74 1.46
N TYR A 72 5.62 3.94 0.53
CA TYR A 72 4.94 2.67 0.83
C TYR A 72 5.82 1.44 0.59
N THR A 73 7.09 1.63 0.23
CA THR A 73 8.04 0.55 0.01
C THR A 73 9.08 0.50 1.11
N VAL A 74 9.28 -0.68 1.71
CA VAL A 74 10.38 -0.97 2.63
C VAL A 74 11.37 -1.88 1.92
N ASN A 75 12.66 -1.53 1.94
CA ASN A 75 13.73 -2.26 1.29
C ASN A 75 14.71 -2.78 2.34
N ILE A 76 15.16 -4.02 2.17
CA ILE A 76 16.39 -4.54 2.73
C ILE A 76 17.40 -4.63 1.59
N ASP A 77 18.47 -3.85 1.71
CA ASP A 77 19.55 -3.80 0.75
C ASP A 77 20.76 -4.58 1.26
N HIS A 78 21.27 -5.46 0.40
CA HIS A 78 22.55 -6.12 0.52
C HIS A 78 23.41 -5.77 -0.72
N GLN A 79 24.71 -6.06 -0.67
CA GLN A 79 25.59 -5.88 -1.83
C GLN A 79 25.12 -6.70 -3.04
N ASP A 80 24.66 -7.92 -2.78
CA ASP A 80 24.33 -8.91 -3.81
C ASP A 80 22.85 -8.97 -4.18
N TYR A 81 21.95 -8.49 -3.33
CA TYR A 81 20.50 -8.61 -3.56
C TYR A 81 19.75 -7.46 -2.89
N ARG A 82 18.47 -7.35 -3.24
CA ARG A 82 17.51 -6.44 -2.60
C ARG A 82 16.22 -7.20 -2.35
N ILE A 83 15.68 -7.08 -1.15
CA ILE A 83 14.32 -7.51 -0.83
C ILE A 83 13.48 -6.27 -0.63
N ALA A 84 12.33 -6.17 -1.29
CA ALA A 84 11.44 -5.02 -1.17
C ALA A 84 10.03 -5.47 -0.81
N ALA A 85 9.36 -4.77 0.09
CA ALA A 85 7.95 -4.94 0.40
C ALA A 85 7.21 -3.65 0.04
N TYR A 86 6.35 -3.70 -0.97
CA TYR A 86 5.53 -2.57 -1.41
C TYR A 86 4.08 -2.74 -0.96
N PHE A 87 3.58 -1.78 -0.17
CA PHE A 87 2.20 -1.75 0.29
C PHE A 87 1.33 -0.93 -0.67
N GLU A 88 0.25 -1.56 -1.14
CA GLU A 88 -0.75 -0.92 -1.98
C GLU A 88 -2.09 -1.65 -1.85
N ALA A 89 -3.16 -0.87 -1.70
CA ALA A 89 -4.53 -1.36 -1.65
C ALA A 89 -4.74 -2.45 -0.58
N GLY A 90 -4.07 -2.29 0.58
CA GLY A 90 -4.21 -3.18 1.73
C GLY A 90 -3.45 -4.49 1.60
N LYS A 91 -2.58 -4.62 0.59
CA LYS A 91 -1.72 -5.79 0.37
C LYS A 91 -0.26 -5.36 0.33
N ALA A 92 0.63 -6.30 0.63
CA ALA A 92 2.06 -6.12 0.45
C ALA A 92 2.58 -7.06 -0.64
N SER A 93 3.22 -6.51 -1.66
CA SER A 93 3.99 -7.28 -2.64
C SER A 93 5.44 -7.33 -2.19
N VAL A 94 5.90 -8.50 -1.76
CA VAL A 94 7.29 -8.75 -1.35
C VAL A 94 8.06 -9.34 -2.53
N THR A 95 9.16 -8.71 -2.93
CA THR A 95 10.00 -9.12 -4.04
C THR A 95 11.45 -9.34 -3.60
N LEU A 96 12.15 -10.25 -4.30
CA LEU A 96 13.58 -10.48 -4.18
C LEU A 96 14.23 -10.24 -5.54
N SER A 97 15.21 -9.35 -5.59
CA SER A 97 15.97 -8.94 -6.78
C SER A 97 17.46 -9.23 -6.57
N ASP A 98 18.13 -9.71 -7.62
CA ASP A 98 19.55 -10.09 -7.58
C ASP A 98 20.43 -9.05 -8.28
N LYS A 99 21.42 -8.54 -7.58
CA LYS A 99 22.37 -7.52 -8.06
C LYS A 99 23.65 -8.13 -8.65
N ARG A 100 23.91 -9.44 -8.43
CA ARG A 100 25.13 -10.11 -8.90
C ARG A 100 25.18 -10.22 -10.42
N THR A 101 24.02 -10.32 -11.06
CA THR A 101 23.91 -10.43 -12.52
C THR A 101 22.96 -9.35 -13.05
N PRO A 102 23.43 -8.12 -13.29
CA PRO A 102 22.59 -7.10 -13.90
C PRO A 102 22.33 -7.52 -15.35
N ALA A 103 21.17 -8.14 -15.61
CA ALA A 103 20.76 -8.52 -16.96
C ALA A 103 20.68 -7.30 -17.90
N THR A 104 20.58 -6.09 -17.35
CA THR A 104 20.76 -4.80 -18.04
C THR A 104 21.04 -3.72 -16.98
N PRO A 105 21.91 -2.71 -17.23
CA PRO A 105 22.04 -1.57 -16.33
C PRO A 105 20.70 -0.85 -16.20
N GLY A 106 20.13 -0.78 -14.99
CA GLY A 106 18.93 0.00 -14.68
C GLY A 106 17.64 -0.79 -14.43
N THR A 107 17.60 -2.11 -14.67
CA THR A 107 16.42 -2.95 -14.37
C THR A 107 16.84 -4.33 -13.91
N VAL A 108 16.80 -4.55 -12.60
CA VAL A 108 16.88 -5.89 -12.01
C VAL A 108 15.45 -6.42 -11.85
N ALA A 109 15.04 -7.34 -12.72
CA ALA A 109 13.74 -8.01 -12.57
C ALA A 109 13.71 -8.85 -11.28
N PRO A 110 12.58 -8.89 -10.55
CA PRO A 110 12.48 -9.70 -9.35
C PRO A 110 12.54 -11.19 -9.70
N ARG A 111 13.40 -11.94 -9.00
CA ARG A 111 13.54 -13.41 -9.11
C ARG A 111 12.43 -14.15 -8.38
N LYS A 112 11.94 -13.58 -7.27
CA LYS A 112 10.80 -14.10 -6.49
C LYS A 112 9.86 -12.95 -6.16
N GLN A 113 8.56 -13.24 -6.14
CA GLN A 113 7.52 -12.31 -5.72
C GLN A 113 6.43 -13.08 -4.97
N GLN A 114 5.94 -12.54 -3.87
CA GLN A 114 4.77 -13.02 -3.16
C GLN A 114 3.91 -11.84 -2.70
N THR A 115 2.60 -12.04 -2.68
CA THR A 115 1.64 -11.02 -2.20
C THR A 115 1.00 -11.52 -0.93
N VAL A 116 0.99 -10.68 0.09
CA VAL A 116 0.48 -10.99 1.43
C VAL A 116 -0.45 -9.88 1.91
N GLU A 117 -1.25 -10.13 2.94
CA GLU A 117 -2.29 -9.19 3.40
C GLU A 117 -1.92 -8.51 4.72
N SER A 118 -0.90 -9.00 5.42
CA SER A 118 -0.45 -8.46 6.71
C SER A 118 1.04 -8.09 6.75
N VAL A 119 1.40 -7.24 7.71
CA VAL A 119 2.79 -6.86 8.00
C VAL A 119 3.58 -8.07 8.52
N GLU A 120 2.96 -8.92 9.33
CA GLU A 120 3.59 -10.12 9.90
C GLU A 120 3.96 -11.13 8.82
N GLU A 121 3.04 -11.40 7.88
CA GLU A 121 3.31 -12.25 6.73
C GLU A 121 4.42 -11.64 5.85
N ALA A 122 4.40 -10.32 5.63
CA ALA A 122 5.45 -9.65 4.86
C ALA A 122 6.82 -9.86 5.51
N LEU A 123 6.91 -9.69 6.83
CA LEU A 123 8.13 -9.93 7.59
C LEU A 123 8.61 -11.39 7.47
N GLN A 124 7.68 -12.35 7.56
CA GLN A 124 7.99 -13.78 7.40
C GLN A 124 8.55 -14.09 6.01
N ILE A 125 7.94 -13.57 4.95
CA ILE A 125 8.42 -13.77 3.57
C ILE A 125 9.79 -13.11 3.36
N MET A 126 9.99 -11.90 3.89
CA MET A 126 11.31 -11.25 3.81
C MET A 126 12.39 -12.08 4.53
N ALA A 127 12.08 -12.62 5.72
CA ALA A 127 12.98 -13.53 6.43
C ALA A 127 13.27 -14.81 5.64
N GLN A 128 12.25 -15.40 5.00
CA GLN A 128 12.44 -16.57 4.13
C GLN A 128 13.40 -16.25 2.97
N PHE A 129 13.21 -15.10 2.30
CA PHE A 129 14.08 -14.68 1.22
C PHE A 129 15.51 -14.41 1.70
N LEU A 130 15.69 -13.85 2.89
CA LEU A 130 17.01 -13.69 3.51
C LEU A 130 17.69 -15.05 3.76
N VAL A 131 16.97 -16.04 4.28
CA VAL A 131 17.50 -17.38 4.51
C VAL A 131 17.90 -18.04 3.19
N ASP A 132 17.10 -17.87 2.14
CA ASP A 132 17.38 -18.45 0.82
C ASP A 132 18.66 -17.87 0.18
N GLU A 133 18.98 -16.59 0.41
CA GLU A 133 20.18 -15.93 -0.15
C GLU A 133 21.43 -16.06 0.74
N THR A 134 21.29 -16.51 1.99
CA THR A 134 22.42 -16.68 2.94
C THR A 134 22.95 -18.11 3.01
N ARG A 135 22.42 -19.03 2.20
CA ARG A 135 22.95 -20.40 2.02
C ARG A 135 24.07 -20.43 0.99
#